data_AF-A0A7S3M927-F1
#
_entry.id   AF-A0A7S3M927-F1
#
_cell.length_a   1.000
_cell.length_b   1.000
_cell.length_c   1.000
_cell.angle_alpha   90.00
_cell.angle_beta   90.00
_cell.angle_gamma   90.00
#
_symmetry.space_group_name_H-M   'P 1'
#
loop_
_entity.id
_entity.type
_entity.pdbx_description
1 polymer ?
#
loop_
_entity_poly.entity_id
_entity_poly.type
_entity_poly.pdbx_seq_one_letter_code
_entity_poly.pdbx_strand_id
1 'polypeptide(L)'
;IELEDQNVQNSIEVSKRQLIVVQWSETHGTVYKQGKSHNAEGLTKADFAADIIANGDPEIVEAWQECEQLRKAIMKNNGMKKNIAKRLRHNEKEAENFRDELGDKITGEDRRELMELQYQVGRLELENMELEQHRIVHESILKGKDLEIQKLKLQLAVRDKLINRQQNVLLENNLDGKVGYTQLALMEQTLMGDAEFLTAMVPPSPPRNMSDMVLPANTMD
;
A
#
# COMPACT_ATOMS: atom_id res chain seq x y z
N ILE A 1 3.51 4.89 -11.81
CA ILE A 1 3.68 5.00 -10.35
C ILE A 1 3.08 3.77 -9.68
N GLU A 2 1.80 3.48 -9.89
CA GLU A 2 1.11 2.33 -9.28
C GLU A 2 1.74 0.95 -9.56
N LEU A 3 2.12 0.63 -10.80
CA LEU A 3 2.82 -0.63 -11.12
C LEU A 3 4.22 -0.73 -10.49
N GLU A 4 4.85 0.41 -10.23
CA GLU A 4 6.18 0.47 -9.61
C GLU A 4 6.06 0.27 -8.10
N ASP A 5 5.12 0.96 -7.47
CA ASP A 5 4.77 0.78 -6.06
C ASP A 5 4.34 -0.66 -5.77
N GLN A 6 3.52 -1.25 -6.63
CA GLN A 6 3.10 -2.65 -6.51
C GLN A 6 4.28 -3.62 -6.66
N ASN A 7 5.22 -3.34 -7.57
CA ASN A 7 6.44 -4.13 -7.70
C ASN A 7 7.36 -3.98 -6.48
N VAL A 8 7.49 -2.78 -5.92
CA VAL A 8 8.26 -2.53 -4.68
C VAL A 8 7.63 -3.27 -3.51
N GLN A 9 6.31 -3.19 -3.34
CA GLN A 9 5.58 -3.92 -2.31
C GLN A 9 5.73 -5.43 -2.47
N ASN A 10 5.55 -5.96 -3.69
CA ASN A 10 5.78 -7.38 -3.98
C ASN A 10 7.22 -7.80 -3.68
N SER A 11 8.20 -6.95 -3.96
CA SER A 11 9.62 -7.23 -3.69
C SER A 11 9.92 -7.27 -2.18
N ILE A 12 9.39 -6.31 -1.42
CA ILE A 12 9.47 -6.29 0.04
C ILE A 12 8.85 -7.57 0.62
N GLU A 13 7.69 -7.96 0.10
CA GLU A 13 6.96 -9.11 0.62
C GLU A 13 7.64 -10.44 0.28
N VAL A 14 8.23 -10.54 -0.91
CA VAL A 14 9.15 -11.62 -1.26
C VAL A 14 10.33 -11.66 -0.30
N SER A 15 10.95 -10.53 0.05
CA SER A 15 12.06 -10.50 0.99
C SER A 15 11.66 -10.98 2.39
N LYS A 16 10.49 -10.57 2.91
CA LYS A 16 9.98 -11.04 4.21
C LYS A 16 9.76 -12.55 4.22
N ARG A 17 9.08 -13.08 3.20
CA ARG A 17 8.80 -14.52 3.08
C ARG A 17 10.07 -15.35 2.83
N GLN A 18 11.04 -14.78 2.10
CA GLN A 18 12.37 -15.39 1.96
C GLN A 18 13.10 -15.52 3.29
N LEU A 19 12.98 -14.55 4.21
CA LEU A 19 13.60 -14.67 5.54
C LEU A 19 13.07 -15.89 6.30
N ILE A 20 11.77 -16.17 6.22
CA ILE A 20 11.15 -17.37 6.83
C ILE A 20 11.77 -18.64 6.24
N VAL A 21 11.86 -18.72 4.90
CA VAL A 21 12.45 -19.87 4.21
C VAL A 21 13.95 -20.02 4.52
N VAL A 22 14.69 -18.91 4.65
CA VAL A 22 16.12 -18.92 5.00
C VAL A 22 16.30 -19.40 6.43
N GLN A 23 15.53 -18.88 7.39
CA GLN A 23 15.60 -19.29 8.79
C GLN A 23 15.30 -20.80 8.96
N TRP A 24 14.34 -21.32 8.19
CA TRP A 24 14.13 -22.76 8.10
C TRP A 24 15.34 -23.49 7.50
N SER A 25 15.89 -23.00 6.39
CA SER A 25 17.04 -23.61 5.74
C SER A 25 18.31 -23.62 6.61
N GLU A 26 18.47 -22.68 7.53
CA GLU A 26 19.59 -22.64 8.48
C GLU A 26 19.41 -23.68 9.60
N THR A 27 18.20 -23.79 10.14
CA THR A 27 17.84 -24.79 11.15
C THR A 27 17.82 -26.21 10.59
N HIS A 28 17.49 -26.38 9.31
CA HIS A 28 17.41 -27.69 8.64
C HIS A 28 18.71 -28.03 7.90
N GLY A 29 19.45 -27.05 7.39
CA GLY A 29 20.73 -27.23 6.71
C GLY A 29 21.88 -27.61 7.65
N THR A 30 21.78 -27.26 8.94
CA THR A 30 22.70 -27.77 9.98
C THR A 30 22.47 -29.28 10.23
N VAL A 31 21.24 -29.76 10.11
CA VAL A 31 20.88 -31.20 10.16
C VAL A 31 21.26 -31.91 8.85
N TYR A 32 21.07 -31.27 7.69
CA TYR A 32 21.36 -31.84 6.37
C TYR A 32 22.87 -31.97 6.07
N LYS A 33 23.70 -31.04 6.57
CA LYS A 33 25.18 -31.09 6.42
C LYS A 33 25.84 -32.23 7.19
N GLN A 34 25.20 -32.78 8.23
CA GLN A 34 25.70 -33.98 8.91
C GLN A 34 25.39 -35.28 8.15
N GLY A 35 24.41 -35.30 7.25
CA GLY A 35 23.94 -36.51 6.56
C GLY A 35 24.44 -36.73 5.13
N LYS A 36 24.88 -35.69 4.42
CA LYS A 36 25.34 -35.81 3.01
C LYS A 36 26.66 -35.08 2.79
N SER A 37 27.74 -35.65 3.30
CA SER A 37 29.10 -35.39 2.83
C SER A 37 29.45 -36.42 1.75
N HIS A 38 29.10 -36.15 0.49
CA HIS A 38 29.79 -36.61 -0.73
C HIS A 38 28.85 -36.31 -1.93
N ASN A 39 29.36 -35.60 -2.95
CA ASN A 39 28.71 -35.15 -4.19
C ASN A 39 28.02 -33.79 -4.11
N ALA A 40 28.85 -32.74 -4.12
CA ALA A 40 28.47 -31.36 -4.32
C ALA A 40 28.45 -31.01 -5.82
N GLU A 41 27.49 -31.57 -6.57
CA GLU A 41 27.08 -30.98 -7.85
C GLU A 41 25.79 -30.19 -7.61
N GLY A 42 25.75 -28.95 -8.13
CA GLY A 42 24.96 -27.86 -7.60
C GLY A 42 23.48 -28.16 -7.41
N LEU A 43 22.99 -27.98 -6.18
CA LEU A 43 21.56 -28.00 -5.87
C LEU A 43 20.84 -26.99 -6.78
N THR A 44 19.96 -27.49 -7.64
CA THR A 44 19.16 -26.61 -8.48
C THR A 44 18.03 -26.00 -7.66
N LYS A 45 17.46 -24.88 -8.14
CA LYS A 45 16.26 -24.27 -7.53
C LYS A 45 15.11 -25.28 -7.42
N ALA A 46 15.04 -26.25 -8.34
CA ALA A 46 14.02 -27.30 -8.35
C ALA A 46 14.25 -28.35 -7.24
N ASP A 47 15.50 -28.72 -6.99
CA ASP A 47 15.84 -29.67 -5.92
C ASP A 47 15.56 -29.07 -4.53
N PHE A 48 15.87 -27.78 -4.36
CA PHE A 48 15.56 -27.04 -3.14
C PHE A 48 14.05 -26.85 -2.93
N ALA A 49 13.30 -26.62 -4.02
CA ALA A 49 11.84 -26.54 -3.97
C ALA A 49 11.21 -27.88 -3.55
N ALA A 50 11.71 -28.99 -4.12
CA ALA A 50 11.24 -30.33 -3.79
C ALA A 50 11.51 -30.69 -2.32
N ASP A 51 12.67 -30.29 -1.78
CA ASP A 51 13.02 -30.50 -0.38
C ASP A 51 12.13 -29.69 0.58
N ILE A 52 11.83 -28.42 0.25
CA ILE A 52 10.88 -27.60 1.02
C ILE A 52 9.48 -28.23 1.02
N ILE A 53 9.00 -28.68 -0.13
CA ILE A 53 7.65 -29.25 -0.24
C ILE A 53 7.56 -30.60 0.48
N ALA A 54 8.64 -31.38 0.51
CA ALA A 54 8.66 -32.69 1.14
C ALA A 54 8.89 -32.64 2.66
N ASN A 55 9.72 -31.72 3.13
CA ASN A 55 10.23 -31.70 4.51
C ASN A 55 9.89 -30.42 5.29
N GLY A 56 9.30 -29.40 4.65
CA GLY A 56 8.95 -28.14 5.28
C GLY A 56 7.63 -28.22 6.05
N ASP A 57 7.56 -27.51 7.18
CA ASP A 57 6.28 -27.26 7.85
C ASP A 57 5.33 -26.49 6.91
N PRO A 58 4.00 -26.62 7.08
CA PRO A 58 3.01 -26.01 6.19
C PRO A 58 3.21 -24.50 6.00
N GLU A 59 3.65 -23.77 7.02
CA GLU A 59 3.94 -22.33 6.98
C GLU A 59 5.09 -21.98 6.00
N ILE A 60 6.11 -22.83 5.90
CA ILE A 60 7.27 -22.59 5.05
C ILE A 60 6.96 -22.96 3.59
N VAL A 61 6.18 -24.03 3.41
CA VAL A 61 5.67 -24.42 2.09
C VAL A 61 4.79 -23.31 1.53
N GLU A 62 3.90 -22.74 2.35
CA GLU A 62 3.07 -21.58 1.98
C GLU A 62 3.94 -20.36 1.64
N ALA A 63 4.86 -19.97 2.52
CA ALA A 63 5.76 -18.82 2.28
C ALA A 63 6.59 -18.97 0.99
N TRP A 64 7.03 -20.18 0.65
CA TRP A 64 7.74 -20.47 -0.59
C TRP A 64 6.84 -20.36 -1.83
N GLN A 65 5.62 -20.93 -1.77
CA GLN A 65 4.65 -20.83 -2.85
C GLN A 65 4.26 -19.38 -3.12
N GLU A 66 4.01 -18.60 -2.06
CA GLU A 66 3.70 -17.18 -2.17
C GLU A 66 4.86 -16.38 -2.77
N CYS A 67 6.11 -16.69 -2.38
CA CYS A 67 7.30 -16.11 -3.01
C CYS A 67 7.34 -16.36 -4.52
N GLU A 68 7.02 -17.58 -4.97
CA GLU A 68 7.03 -17.91 -6.39
C GLU A 68 5.87 -17.23 -7.14
N GLN A 69 4.69 -17.13 -6.52
CA GLN A 69 3.57 -16.38 -7.06
C GLN A 69 3.90 -14.88 -7.22
N LEU A 70 4.48 -14.26 -6.19
CA LEU A 70 4.89 -12.86 -6.22
C LEU A 70 5.98 -12.60 -7.26
N ARG A 71 6.96 -13.50 -7.42
CA ARG A 71 7.96 -13.41 -8.51
C ARG A 71 7.33 -13.47 -9.90
N LYS A 72 6.36 -14.37 -10.10
CA LYS A 72 5.59 -14.44 -11.36
C LYS A 72 4.81 -13.14 -11.60
N ALA A 73 4.21 -12.56 -10.56
CA ALA A 73 3.52 -11.28 -10.66
C ALA A 73 4.47 -10.13 -11.03
N ILE A 74 5.66 -10.05 -10.43
CA ILE A 74 6.70 -9.05 -10.77
C ILE A 74 7.12 -9.19 -12.23
N MET A 75 7.38 -10.42 -12.71
CA MET A 75 7.73 -10.64 -14.12
C MET A 75 6.61 -10.23 -15.07
N LYS A 76 5.35 -10.56 -14.74
CA LYS A 76 4.17 -10.14 -15.50
C LYS A 76 4.05 -8.62 -15.57
N ASN A 77 4.20 -7.93 -14.44
CA ASN A 77 4.18 -6.47 -14.38
C ASN A 77 5.30 -5.84 -15.20
N ASN A 78 6.51 -6.38 -15.13
CA ASN A 78 7.64 -5.91 -15.95
C ASN A 78 7.39 -6.13 -17.44
N GLY A 79 6.79 -7.25 -17.82
CA GLY A 79 6.35 -7.52 -19.19
C GLY A 79 5.30 -6.53 -19.67
N MET A 80 4.30 -6.23 -18.83
CA MET A 80 3.28 -5.23 -19.11
C MET A 80 3.86 -3.82 -19.26
N LYS A 81 4.78 -3.40 -18.37
CA LYS A 81 5.50 -2.12 -18.46
C LYS A 81 6.21 -1.98 -19.81
N LYS A 82 6.90 -3.04 -20.26
CA LYS A 82 7.56 -3.07 -21.57
C LYS A 82 6.56 -3.00 -22.74
N ASN A 83 5.43 -3.69 -22.65
CA ASN A 83 4.39 -3.67 -23.69
C ASN A 83 3.76 -2.27 -23.81
N ILE A 84 3.36 -1.68 -22.69
CA ILE A 84 2.79 -0.33 -22.65
C ILE A 84 3.78 0.69 -23.23
N ALA A 85 5.06 0.64 -22.83
CA ALA A 85 6.09 1.53 -23.37
C ALA A 85 6.28 1.37 -24.89
N LYS A 86 6.18 0.14 -25.43
CA LYS A 86 6.23 -0.09 -26.88
C LYS A 86 5.01 0.49 -27.59
N ARG A 87 3.81 0.26 -27.05
CA ARG A 87 2.55 0.79 -27.61
C ARG A 87 2.54 2.32 -27.59
N LEU A 88 3.03 2.92 -26.52
CA LEU A 88 3.17 4.38 -26.40
C LEU A 88 4.07 4.94 -27.51
N ARG A 89 5.29 4.41 -27.66
CA ARG A 89 6.21 4.85 -28.73
C ARG A 89 5.64 4.67 -30.13
N HIS A 90 4.91 3.58 -30.36
CA HIS A 90 4.26 3.35 -31.64
C HIS A 90 3.18 4.40 -31.90
N ASN A 91 2.32 4.65 -30.91
CA ASN A 91 1.26 5.64 -31.00
C ASN A 91 1.80 7.08 -31.14
N GLU A 92 2.89 7.43 -30.45
CA GLU A 92 3.58 8.71 -30.60
C GLU A 92 4.07 8.92 -32.04
N LYS A 93 4.66 7.88 -32.64
CA LYS A 93 5.14 7.91 -34.02
C LYS A 93 3.99 7.99 -35.03
N GLU A 94 2.91 7.26 -34.80
CA GLU A 94 1.71 7.37 -35.64
C GLU A 94 1.08 8.76 -35.53
N ALA A 95 0.98 9.32 -34.33
CA ALA A 95 0.50 10.68 -34.12
C ALA A 95 1.39 11.74 -34.78
N GLU A 96 2.71 11.54 -34.81
CA GLU A 96 3.65 12.40 -35.53
C GLU A 96 3.41 12.35 -37.04
N ASN A 97 3.34 11.15 -37.62
CA ASN A 97 3.02 10.97 -39.04
C ASN A 97 1.67 11.62 -39.39
N PHE A 98 0.64 11.46 -38.55
CA PHE A 98 -0.65 12.09 -38.77
C PHE A 98 -0.59 13.62 -38.71
N ARG A 99 0.21 14.19 -37.81
CA ARG A 99 0.41 15.65 -37.75
C ARG A 99 1.08 16.17 -39.02
N ASP A 100 2.08 15.47 -39.53
CA ASP A 100 2.79 15.85 -40.76
C ASP A 100 1.86 15.80 -41.96
N GLU A 101 1.09 14.71 -42.11
CA GLU A 101 0.11 14.56 -43.19
C GLU A 101 -1.02 15.59 -43.12
N LEU A 102 -1.44 15.95 -41.90
CA LEU A 102 -2.49 16.94 -41.71
C LEU A 102 -1.97 18.31 -42.10
N GLY A 103 -0.77 18.72 -41.64
CA GLY A 103 -0.16 20.01 -41.94
C GLY A 103 -0.15 20.40 -43.43
N ASP A 104 0.00 19.42 -44.31
CA ASP A 104 0.02 19.62 -45.77
C ASP A 104 -1.38 19.73 -46.43
N LYS A 105 -2.46 19.31 -45.73
CA LYS A 105 -3.80 19.11 -46.32
C LYS A 105 -4.90 20.05 -45.79
N ILE A 106 -4.68 20.74 -44.67
CA ILE A 106 -5.72 21.56 -44.02
C ILE A 106 -5.84 22.98 -44.58
N THR A 107 -7.08 23.46 -44.70
CA THR A 107 -7.39 24.86 -45.04
C THR A 107 -7.25 25.78 -43.81
N GLY A 108 -7.24 27.10 -44.03
CA GLY A 108 -7.07 28.07 -42.94
C GLY A 108 -8.20 28.10 -41.90
N GLU A 109 -9.41 27.70 -42.28
CA GLU A 109 -10.58 27.59 -41.38
C GLU A 109 -10.49 26.32 -40.53
N ASP A 110 -10.23 25.17 -41.16
CA ASP A 110 -10.02 23.90 -40.46
C ASP A 110 -8.87 23.98 -39.45
N ARG A 111 -7.80 24.72 -39.80
CA ARG A 111 -6.66 24.96 -38.90
C ARG A 111 -7.06 25.75 -37.66
N ARG A 112 -8.01 26.68 -37.78
CA ARG A 112 -8.49 27.48 -36.64
C ARG A 112 -9.35 26.64 -35.70
N GLU A 113 -10.29 25.86 -36.24
CA GLU A 113 -11.12 24.95 -35.46
C GLU A 113 -10.26 23.89 -34.75
N LEU A 114 -9.28 23.31 -35.44
CA LEU A 114 -8.33 22.37 -34.85
C LEU A 114 -7.55 22.99 -33.68
N MET A 115 -7.16 24.26 -33.80
CA MET A 115 -6.43 24.97 -32.75
C MET A 115 -7.32 25.25 -31.52
N GLU A 116 -8.60 25.59 -31.73
CA GLU A 116 -9.57 25.73 -30.64
C GLU A 116 -9.80 24.39 -29.91
N LEU A 117 -9.98 23.30 -30.65
CA LEU A 117 -10.11 21.97 -30.07
C LEU A 117 -8.85 21.56 -29.31
N GLN A 118 -7.66 21.81 -29.86
CA GLN A 118 -6.40 21.51 -29.19
C GLN A 118 -6.24 22.32 -27.90
N TYR A 119 -6.65 23.58 -27.89
CA TYR A 119 -6.67 24.39 -26.68
C TYR A 119 -7.65 23.84 -25.63
N GLN A 120 -8.86 23.45 -26.05
CA GLN A 120 -9.86 22.86 -25.15
C GLN A 120 -9.37 21.53 -24.56
N VAL A 121 -8.78 20.66 -25.37
CA VAL A 121 -8.18 19.40 -24.92
C VAL A 121 -7.05 19.69 -23.94
N GLY A 122 -6.11 20.60 -24.27
CA GLY A 122 -5.02 20.96 -23.38
C GLY A 122 -5.50 21.51 -22.03
N ARG A 123 -6.56 22.32 -22.02
CA ARG A 123 -7.18 22.80 -20.78
C ARG A 123 -7.77 21.66 -19.94
N LEU A 124 -8.48 20.72 -20.58
CA LEU A 124 -9.05 19.56 -19.89
C LEU A 124 -7.97 18.59 -19.39
N GLU A 125 -6.87 18.42 -20.13
CA GLU A 125 -5.72 17.62 -19.72
C GLU A 125 -5.04 18.23 -18.48
N LEU A 126 -4.90 19.55 -18.42
CA LEU A 126 -4.39 20.26 -17.24
C LEU A 126 -5.31 20.05 -16.03
N GLU A 127 -6.61 20.27 -16.18
CA GLU A 127 -7.60 20.05 -15.11
C GLU A 127 -7.58 18.59 -14.62
N ASN A 128 -7.51 17.63 -15.55
CA ASN A 128 -7.43 16.21 -15.21
C ASN A 128 -6.12 15.86 -14.48
N MET A 129 -4.99 16.44 -14.88
CA MET A 129 -3.72 16.27 -14.17
C MET A 129 -3.77 16.87 -12.75
N GLU A 130 -4.41 18.02 -12.57
CA GLU A 130 -4.61 18.62 -11.24
C GLU A 130 -5.48 17.71 -10.36
N LEU A 131 -6.59 17.17 -10.89
CA LEU A 131 -7.44 16.21 -10.18
C LEU A 131 -6.69 14.93 -9.80
N GLU A 132 -5.90 14.38 -10.72
CA GLU A 132 -5.08 13.19 -10.45
C GLU A 132 -3.99 13.48 -9.42
N GLN A 133 -3.36 14.66 -9.47
CA GLN A 133 -2.41 15.09 -8.45
C GLN A 133 -3.07 15.18 -7.07
N HIS A 134 -4.26 15.80 -6.98
CA HIS A 134 -5.02 15.86 -5.74
C HIS A 134 -5.36 14.45 -5.24
N ARG A 135 -5.78 13.54 -6.12
CA ARG A 135 -6.06 12.14 -5.78
C ARG A 135 -4.82 11.46 -5.18
N ILE A 136 -3.65 11.57 -5.83
CA ILE A 136 -2.40 10.96 -5.38
C ILE A 136 -1.97 11.51 -4.02
N VAL A 137 -2.04 12.83 -3.81
CA VAL A 137 -1.69 13.47 -2.54
C VAL A 137 -2.64 13.01 -1.43
N HIS A 138 -3.94 12.99 -1.69
CA HIS A 138 -4.94 12.49 -0.73
C HIS A 138 -4.69 11.02 -0.38
N GLU A 139 -4.43 10.17 -1.37
CA GLU A 139 -4.12 8.76 -1.15
C GLU A 139 -2.84 8.58 -0.30
N SER A 140 -1.80 9.38 -0.55
CA SER A 140 -0.57 9.38 0.24
C SER A 140 -0.81 9.78 1.69
N ILE A 141 -1.60 10.84 1.92
CA ILE A 141 -1.97 11.29 3.27
C ILE A 141 -2.76 10.20 4.02
N LEU A 142 -3.72 9.56 3.34
CA LEU A 142 -4.50 8.46 3.93
C LEU A 142 -3.60 7.29 4.33
N LYS A 143 -2.70 6.84 3.45
CA LYS A 143 -1.71 5.81 3.77
C LYS A 143 -0.83 6.21 4.96
N GLY A 144 -0.42 7.48 5.05
CA GLY A 144 0.34 8.01 6.18
C GLY A 144 -0.43 7.93 7.50
N LYS A 145 -1.72 8.32 7.50
CA LYS A 145 -2.60 8.21 8.67
C LYS A 145 -2.83 6.76 9.09
N ASP A 146 -3.01 5.84 8.14
CA ASP A 146 -3.19 4.41 8.43
C ASP A 146 -1.95 3.82 9.12
N LEU A 147 -0.75 4.19 8.68
CA LEU A 147 0.51 3.79 9.32
C LEU A 147 0.62 4.36 10.74
N GLU A 148 0.22 5.61 10.95
CA GLU A 148 0.18 6.22 12.28
C GLU A 148 -0.78 5.49 13.22
N ILE A 149 -1.98 5.13 12.73
CA ILE A 149 -2.96 4.33 13.48
C ILE A 149 -2.37 2.96 13.84
N GLN A 150 -1.72 2.27 12.90
CA GLN A 150 -1.08 0.99 13.18
C GLN A 150 0.01 1.10 14.24
N LYS A 151 0.83 2.16 14.17
CA LYS A 151 1.86 2.46 15.18
C LYS A 151 1.25 2.68 16.56
N LEU A 152 0.17 3.47 16.66
CA LEU A 152 -0.52 3.73 17.94
C LEU A 152 -1.15 2.46 18.51
N LYS A 153 -1.80 1.64 17.67
CA LYS A 153 -2.34 0.34 18.08
C LYS A 153 -1.25 -0.59 18.62
N LEU A 154 -0.08 -0.63 17.98
CA LEU A 154 1.05 -1.41 18.47
C LEU A 154 1.56 -0.88 19.81
N GLN A 155 1.68 0.44 19.96
CA GLN A 155 2.08 1.04 21.23
C GLN A 155 1.12 0.72 22.37
N LEU A 156 -0.19 0.76 22.12
CA LEU A 156 -1.21 0.33 23.09
C LEU A 156 -1.03 -1.14 23.46
N ALA A 157 -0.95 -2.04 22.48
CA ALA A 157 -0.77 -3.47 22.75
C ALA A 157 0.51 -3.78 23.55
N VAL A 158 1.60 -3.03 23.33
CA VAL A 158 2.84 -3.16 24.12
C VAL A 158 2.64 -2.64 25.54
N ARG A 159 1.96 -1.50 25.72
CA ARG A 159 1.63 -0.97 27.05
C ARG A 159 0.75 -1.93 27.83
N ASP A 160 -0.28 -2.49 27.22
CA ASP A 160 -1.17 -3.46 27.86
C ASP A 160 -0.42 -4.71 28.30
N LYS A 161 0.48 -5.23 27.45
CA LYS A 161 1.37 -6.35 27.83
C LYS A 161 2.26 -6.01 29.01
N LEU A 162 2.81 -4.80 29.06
CA LEU A 162 3.65 -4.36 30.17
C LEU A 162 2.85 -4.22 31.47
N ILE A 163 1.66 -3.61 31.41
CA ILE A 163 0.75 -3.47 32.54
C ILE A 163 0.35 -4.84 33.08
N ASN A 164 -0.07 -5.77 32.21
CA ASN A 164 -0.41 -7.14 32.59
C ASN A 164 0.77 -7.85 33.27
N ARG A 165 1.99 -7.67 32.74
CA ARG A 165 3.19 -8.23 33.38
C ARG A 165 3.46 -7.62 34.74
N GLN A 166 3.29 -6.30 34.90
CA GLN A 166 3.45 -5.62 36.18
C GLN A 166 2.39 -6.09 37.20
N GLN A 167 1.13 -6.23 36.77
CA GLN A 167 0.06 -6.78 37.60
C GLN A 167 0.39 -8.19 38.09
N ASN A 168 0.86 -9.07 37.20
CA ASN A 168 1.27 -10.42 37.59
C ASN A 168 2.38 -10.40 38.65
N VAL A 169 3.40 -9.56 38.48
CA VAL A 169 4.48 -9.40 39.48
C VAL A 169 3.94 -8.86 40.81
N LEU A 170 3.00 -7.91 40.77
CA LEU A 170 2.38 -7.38 41.99
C LEU A 170 1.55 -8.42 42.73
N LEU A 171 0.81 -9.26 41.99
CA LEU A 171 0.06 -10.39 42.54
C LEU A 171 0.98 -11.43 43.18
N GLU A 172 2.06 -11.82 42.50
CA GLU A 172 3.07 -12.75 43.03
C GLU A 172 3.71 -12.27 44.33
N ASN A 173 3.82 -10.94 44.50
CA ASN A 173 4.41 -10.32 45.69
C ASN A 173 3.37 -9.83 46.72
N ASN A 174 2.07 -10.11 46.54
CA ASN A 174 0.97 -9.62 47.39
C ASN A 174 0.94 -8.10 47.59
N LEU A 175 1.39 -7.34 46.58
CA LEU A 175 1.46 -5.86 46.60
C LEU A 175 0.26 -5.19 45.90
N ASP A 176 -0.69 -5.97 45.38
CA ASP A 176 -1.82 -5.50 44.59
C ASP A 176 -2.68 -4.45 45.33
N GLY A 177 -2.90 -4.64 46.63
CA GLY A 177 -3.64 -3.70 47.48
C GLY A 177 -2.96 -2.35 47.71
N LYS A 178 -1.68 -2.18 47.37
CA LYS A 178 -0.94 -0.91 47.51
C LYS A 178 -1.02 -0.02 46.28
N VAL A 179 -1.43 -0.55 45.13
CA VAL A 179 -1.35 0.17 43.85
C VAL A 179 -2.65 0.88 43.47
N GLY A 180 -3.72 0.71 44.27
CA GLY A 180 -4.93 1.52 44.15
C GLY A 180 -5.69 1.35 42.82
N TYR A 181 -5.49 0.23 42.11
CA TYR A 181 -6.16 -0.06 40.83
C TYR A 181 -7.69 0.02 40.93
N THR A 182 -8.26 -0.28 42.10
CA THR A 182 -9.70 -0.16 42.38
C THR A 182 -10.19 1.28 42.38
N GLN A 183 -9.44 2.23 42.95
CA GLN A 183 -9.75 3.66 42.88
C GLN A 183 -9.63 4.19 41.44
N LEU A 184 -8.62 3.75 40.70
CA LEU A 184 -8.41 4.16 39.31
C LEU A 184 -9.53 3.65 38.39
N ALA A 185 -9.96 2.40 38.55
CA ALA A 185 -11.07 1.82 37.77
C ALA A 185 -12.40 2.55 38.03
N LEU A 186 -12.66 2.94 39.28
CA LEU A 186 -13.82 3.76 39.66
C LEU A 186 -13.79 5.15 39.01
N MET A 187 -12.61 5.76 38.93
CA MET A 187 -12.41 7.05 38.26
C MET A 187 -12.60 6.95 36.74
N GLU A 188 -12.08 5.91 36.10
CA GLU A 188 -12.23 5.65 34.66
C GLU A 188 -13.70 5.43 34.28
N GLN A 189 -14.44 4.63 35.05
CA GLN A 189 -15.87 4.38 34.80
C GLN A 189 -16.71 5.66 34.91
N THR A 190 -16.34 6.57 35.82
CA THR A 190 -17.00 7.87 35.97
C THR A 190 -16.70 8.79 34.76
N LEU A 191 -15.44 8.84 34.31
CA LEU A 191 -15.03 9.66 33.17
C LEU A 191 -15.56 9.15 31.82
N MET A 192 -15.66 7.82 31.62
CA MET A 192 -16.23 7.26 30.38
C MET A 192 -17.74 7.45 30.29
N GLY A 193 -18.45 7.40 31.43
CA GLY A 193 -19.89 7.72 31.47
C GLY A 193 -20.19 9.16 31.03
N ASP A 194 -19.30 10.11 31.34
CA ASP A 194 -19.42 11.51 30.90
C ASP A 194 -18.99 11.71 29.43
N ALA A 195 -18.07 10.90 28.91
CA ALA A 195 -17.62 10.98 27.52
C ALA A 195 -18.71 10.56 26.51
N GLU A 196 -19.54 9.56 26.83
CA GLU A 196 -20.68 9.16 26.01
C GLU A 196 -21.70 10.32 25.83
N PHE A 197 -21.87 11.16 26.87
CA PHE A 197 -22.72 12.34 26.83
C PHE A 197 -22.19 13.45 25.91
N LEU A 198 -20.86 13.58 25.78
CA LEU A 198 -20.21 14.57 24.91
C LEU A 198 -20.16 14.14 23.44
N THR A 199 -20.05 12.84 23.13
CA THR A 199 -20.16 12.34 21.74
C THR A 199 -21.55 12.51 21.13
N ALA A 200 -22.60 12.58 21.95
CA ALA A 200 -23.96 12.88 21.48
C ALA A 200 -24.16 14.36 21.09
N MET A 201 -23.21 15.25 21.42
CA MET A 201 -23.25 16.68 21.10
C MET A 201 -22.44 17.09 19.86
N VAL A 202 -21.93 16.14 19.07
CA VAL A 202 -21.35 16.46 17.76
C VAL A 202 -22.49 16.98 16.86
N PRO A 203 -22.51 18.27 16.46
CA PRO A 203 -23.57 18.76 15.59
C PRO A 203 -23.53 17.99 14.26
N PRO A 204 -24.71 17.65 13.68
CA PRO A 204 -24.75 17.01 12.38
C PRO A 204 -24.00 17.90 11.39
N SER A 205 -23.09 17.29 10.62
CA SER A 205 -22.34 17.99 9.58
C SER A 205 -23.35 18.72 8.68
N PRO A 206 -23.14 20.02 8.38
CA PRO A 206 -24.08 20.76 7.55
C PRO A 206 -24.23 20.06 6.20
N PRO A 207 -25.44 20.04 5.61
CA PRO A 207 -25.64 19.44 4.30
C PRO A 207 -24.69 20.12 3.31
N ARG A 208 -23.88 19.32 2.61
CA ARG A 208 -23.12 19.77 1.44
C ARG A 208 -24.13 20.22 0.39
N ASN A 209 -24.55 21.47 0.44
CA ASN A 209 -25.35 22.07 -0.60
C ASN A 209 -24.40 22.41 -1.75
N MET A 210 -24.38 21.57 -2.79
CA MET A 210 -23.60 21.76 -4.02
C MET A 210 -24.13 22.92 -4.88
N SER A 211 -24.97 23.81 -4.34
CA SER A 211 -25.61 24.91 -5.06
C SER A 211 -24.92 26.27 -4.90
N ASP A 212 -23.94 26.41 -3.99
CA ASP A 212 -23.20 27.67 -3.79
C ASP A 212 -21.88 27.77 -4.59
N MET A 213 -21.64 26.84 -5.53
CA MET A 213 -20.58 26.98 -6.54
C MET A 213 -21.03 27.68 -7.83
N VAL A 214 -22.11 28.47 -7.76
CA VAL A 214 -22.43 29.42 -8.84
C VAL A 214 -21.71 30.73 -8.55
N LEU A 215 -20.55 30.90 -9.17
CA LEU A 215 -19.90 32.20 -9.30
C LEU A 215 -20.92 33.22 -9.84
N PRO A 216 -20.99 34.45 -9.31
CA PRO A 216 -21.86 35.47 -9.87
C PRO A 216 -21.41 35.75 -11.31
N ALA A 217 -22.32 35.52 -12.24
CA ALA A 217 -22.26 36.06 -13.59
C ALA A 217 -22.20 37.59 -13.48
N ASN A 218 -21.01 38.17 -13.66
CA ASN A 218 -20.91 39.58 -13.93
C ASN A 218 -21.44 39.83 -15.34
N THR A 219 -22.69 40.28 -15.38
CA THR A 219 -23.29 41.03 -16.47
C THR A 219 -22.52 42.34 -16.69
N MET A 220 -22.03 42.49 -17.93
CA MET A 220 -21.78 43.70 -18.72
C MET A 220 -21.59 45.05 -18.03
N ASP A 221 -20.45 45.70 -18.32
CA ASP A 221 -20.38 46.88 -19.22
C ASP A 221 -19.00 46.93 -19.92
#